data_AF-A0A645FAL2-F1
#
_entry.id   AF-A0A645FAL2-F1
#
_cell.length_a   1.000
_cell.length_b   1.000
_cell.length_c   1.000
_cell.angle_alpha   90.00
_cell.angle_beta   90.00
_cell.angle_gamma   90.00
#
_symmetry.space_group_name_H-M   'P 1'
#
loop_
_entity.id
_entity.type
_entity.pdbx_description
1 polymer ?
#
loop_
_entity_poly.entity_id
_entity_poly.type
_entity_poly.pdbx_seq_one_letter_code
_entity_poly.pdbx_strand_id
1 'polypeptide(L)'
;MVDFTPITTQEEFDKAVQARVLREQETLGKKYADYDQVKARNAELETEVGALQATIEETSNSAKTHEQTLADLNAKIAGYETANLRTRIALQNGLPFDLADRLVGSDEESIKADAERLAAFVGKQTPPPPLKSAEPPIGEGKDAAYKSLLENLNLEGE
;
A
#
# COMPACT_ATOMS: atom_id res chain seq x y z
N MET A 1 -51.78 0.93 -71.06
CA MET A 1 -50.52 1.43 -71.67
C MET A 1 -50.72 2.91 -71.92
N VAL A 2 -49.76 3.75 -71.56
CA VAL A 2 -49.76 5.15 -72.01
C VAL A 2 -49.10 5.13 -73.37
N ASP A 3 -49.81 5.54 -74.42
CA ASP A 3 -49.27 5.58 -75.76
C ASP A 3 -48.15 6.62 -75.87
N PHE A 4 -47.09 6.29 -76.60
CA PHE A 4 -45.96 7.19 -76.80
C PHE A 4 -46.37 8.36 -77.71
N THR A 5 -46.31 9.58 -77.17
CA THR A 5 -46.43 10.81 -77.93
C THR A 5 -45.04 11.36 -78.27
N PRO A 6 -44.67 11.46 -79.56
CA PRO A 6 -43.40 12.03 -79.97
C PRO A 6 -43.32 13.51 -79.59
N ILE A 7 -42.15 13.95 -79.11
CA ILE A 7 -41.85 15.37 -78.91
C ILE A 7 -41.50 15.97 -80.27
N THR A 8 -42.21 17.03 -80.66
CA THR A 8 -42.08 17.62 -82.01
C THR A 8 -41.52 19.05 -81.99
N THR A 9 -41.44 19.66 -80.81
CA THR A 9 -40.90 21.01 -80.63
C THR A 9 -39.85 21.06 -79.53
N GLN A 10 -38.95 22.06 -79.61
CA GLN A 10 -37.96 22.33 -78.56
C GLN A 10 -38.65 22.66 -77.23
N GLU A 11 -39.76 23.40 -77.27
CA GLU A 11 -40.50 23.79 -76.07
C GLU A 11 -41.11 22.58 -75.34
N GLU A 12 -41.62 21.58 -76.08
CA GLU A 12 -42.08 20.32 -75.51
C GLU A 12 -40.93 19.49 -74.91
N PHE A 13 -39.76 19.49 -75.55
CA PHE A 13 -38.56 18.86 -75.01
C PHE A 13 -38.11 19.50 -73.70
N ASP A 14 -37.97 20.82 -73.67
CA ASP A 14 -37.54 21.57 -72.49
C ASP A 14 -38.52 21.36 -71.32
N LYS A 15 -39.83 21.37 -71.59
CA LYS A 15 -40.87 21.06 -70.59
C LYS A 15 -40.74 19.64 -70.03
N ALA A 16 -40.53 18.63 -70.89
CA ALA A 16 -40.37 17.25 -70.46
C ALA A 16 -39.11 17.05 -69.59
N VAL A 17 -37.99 17.68 -69.96
CA VAL A 17 -36.75 17.67 -69.19
C VAL A 17 -36.95 18.37 -67.84
N GLN A 18 -37.55 19.56 -67.84
CA GLN A 18 -37.83 20.31 -66.61
C GLN A 18 -38.72 19.50 -65.64
N ALA A 19 -39.79 18.87 -66.16
CA ALA A 19 -40.64 18.01 -65.37
C ALA A 19 -39.89 16.79 -64.79
N ARG A 20 -38.91 16.25 -65.52
CA ARG A 20 -38.06 15.17 -65.01
C ARG A 20 -37.12 15.67 -63.93
N VAL A 21 -36.45 16.80 -64.15
CA VAL A 21 -35.53 17.42 -63.17
C VAL A 21 -36.25 17.75 -61.87
N LEU A 22 -37.44 18.36 -61.94
CA LEU A 22 -38.26 18.67 -60.76
C LEU A 22 -38.63 17.40 -59.97
N ARG A 23 -39.00 16.32 -60.67
CA ARG A 23 -39.35 15.04 -60.05
C ARG A 23 -38.15 14.40 -59.35
N GLU A 24 -36.97 14.46 -59.98
CA GLU A 24 -35.73 13.97 -59.36
C GLU A 24 -35.34 14.85 -58.15
N GLN A 25 -35.46 16.17 -58.24
CA GLN A 25 -35.22 17.10 -57.12
C GLN A 25 -36.15 16.81 -55.95
N GLU A 26 -37.44 16.62 -56.19
CA GLU A 26 -38.40 16.27 -55.14
C GLU A 26 -38.08 14.90 -54.52
N THR A 27 -37.70 13.92 -55.35
CA THR A 27 -37.33 12.58 -54.88
C THR A 27 -36.07 12.62 -54.01
N LEU A 28 -35.05 13.38 -54.42
CA LEU A 28 -33.82 13.57 -53.66
C LEU A 28 -34.08 14.35 -52.37
N GLY A 29 -34.87 15.42 -52.45
CA GLY A 29 -35.26 16.21 -51.27
C GLY A 29 -35.97 15.36 -50.21
N LYS A 30 -36.85 14.43 -50.63
CA LYS A 30 -37.49 13.47 -49.72
C LYS A 30 -36.54 12.42 -49.18
N LYS A 31 -35.64 11.89 -50.03
CA LYS A 31 -34.68 10.85 -49.64
C LYS A 31 -33.64 11.32 -48.63
N TYR A 32 -33.27 12.60 -48.68
CA TYR A 32 -32.24 13.19 -47.83
C TYR A 32 -32.79 14.29 -46.91
N ALA A 33 -34.09 14.25 -46.62
CA ALA A 33 -34.76 15.25 -45.78
C ALA A 33 -34.17 15.31 -44.36
N ASP A 34 -33.62 14.21 -43.87
CA ASP A 34 -33.04 14.03 -42.54
C ASP A 34 -31.51 14.14 -42.51
N TYR A 35 -30.86 14.38 -43.65
CA TYR A 35 -29.41 14.33 -43.76
C TYR A 35 -28.70 15.29 -42.79
N ASP A 36 -29.18 16.52 -42.68
CA ASP A 36 -28.60 17.51 -41.76
C ASP A 36 -28.79 17.12 -40.29
N GLN A 37 -29.91 16.47 -39.97
CA GLN A 37 -30.17 15.97 -38.61
C GLN A 37 -29.24 14.81 -38.27
N VAL A 38 -29.06 13.85 -39.19
CA VAL A 38 -28.13 12.72 -39.00
C VAL A 38 -26.69 13.23 -38.86
N LYS A 39 -26.29 14.20 -39.69
CA LYS A 39 -24.96 14.80 -39.63
C LYS A 39 -24.71 15.50 -38.30
N ALA A 40 -25.68 16.30 -37.82
CA ALA A 40 -25.59 16.95 -36.53
C ALA A 40 -25.48 15.92 -35.39
N ARG A 41 -26.31 14.87 -35.43
CA ARG A 41 -26.30 13.85 -34.37
C ARG A 41 -25.02 13.02 -34.36
N ASN A 42 -24.43 12.73 -35.52
CA ASN A 42 -23.13 12.05 -35.60
C ASN A 42 -22.02 12.92 -34.98
N ALA A 43 -21.98 14.22 -35.26
CA ALA A 43 -20.99 15.11 -34.65
C ALA A 43 -21.15 15.18 -33.12
N GLU A 44 -22.39 15.27 -32.63
CA GLU A 44 -22.66 15.18 -31.19
C GLU A 44 -22.19 13.86 -30.58
N LEU A 45 -22.52 12.73 -31.21
CA LEU A 45 -22.09 11.41 -30.74
C LEU A 45 -20.57 11.25 -30.73
N GLU A 46 -19.87 11.75 -31.76
CA GLU A 46 -18.40 11.75 -31.78
C GLU A 46 -17.81 12.54 -30.61
N THR A 47 -18.37 13.72 -30.30
CA THR A 47 -17.93 14.51 -29.15
C THR A 47 -18.24 13.84 -27.81
N GLU A 48 -19.42 13.24 -27.67
CA GLU A 48 -19.85 12.53 -26.46
C GLU A 48 -18.98 11.29 -26.21
N VAL A 49 -18.70 10.51 -27.26
CA VAL A 49 -17.80 9.35 -27.18
C VAL A 49 -16.40 9.77 -26.77
N GLY A 50 -15.85 10.85 -27.33
CA GLY A 50 -14.55 11.37 -26.93
C GLY A 50 -14.50 11.79 -25.46
N ALA A 51 -15.52 12.49 -24.97
CA ALA A 51 -15.63 12.90 -23.57
C ALA A 51 -15.76 11.70 -22.61
N LEU A 52 -16.56 10.70 -22.98
CA LEU A 52 -16.72 9.47 -22.21
C LEU A 52 -15.42 8.67 -22.14
N GLN A 53 -14.69 8.55 -23.27
CA GLN A 53 -13.39 7.88 -23.29
C GLN A 53 -12.37 8.56 -22.36
N ALA A 54 -12.27 9.89 -22.42
CA ALA A 54 -11.39 10.65 -21.52
C ALA A 54 -11.74 10.42 -20.04
N THR A 55 -13.04 10.41 -19.71
CA THR A 55 -13.52 10.17 -18.34
C THR A 55 -13.20 8.74 -17.89
N ILE A 56 -13.33 7.74 -18.77
CA ILE A 56 -12.98 6.35 -18.47
C ILE A 56 -11.48 6.21 -18.20
N GLU A 57 -10.63 6.87 -18.99
CA GLU A 57 -9.18 6.85 -18.77
C GLU A 57 -8.79 7.50 -17.44
N GLU A 58 -9.36 8.66 -17.12
CA GLU A 58 -9.12 9.37 -15.87
C GLU A 58 -9.57 8.54 -14.65
N THR A 59 -10.79 8.01 -14.69
CA THR A 59 -11.34 7.18 -13.60
C THR A 59 -10.56 5.88 -13.42
N SER A 60 -10.12 5.23 -14.50
CA SER A 60 -9.28 4.03 -14.46
C SER A 60 -7.93 4.31 -13.80
N ASN A 61 -7.29 5.44 -14.13
CA ASN A 61 -6.02 5.83 -13.52
C ASN A 61 -6.18 6.20 -12.03
N SER A 62 -7.25 6.89 -11.66
CA SER A 62 -7.59 7.19 -10.28
C SER A 62 -7.84 5.90 -9.48
N ALA A 63 -8.60 4.95 -10.03
CA ALA A 63 -8.87 3.66 -9.39
C ALA A 63 -7.58 2.88 -9.10
N LYS A 64 -6.65 2.79 -10.07
CA LYS A 64 -5.34 2.15 -9.87
C LYS A 64 -4.53 2.81 -8.76
N THR A 65 -4.53 4.14 -8.73
CA THR A 65 -3.84 4.90 -7.66
C THR A 65 -4.46 4.59 -6.31
N HIS A 66 -5.79 4.58 -6.21
CA HIS A 66 -6.49 4.26 -4.98
C HIS A 66 -6.21 2.82 -4.51
N GLU A 67 -6.23 1.83 -5.40
CA GLU A 67 -5.87 0.45 -5.09
C GLU A 67 -4.44 0.34 -4.53
N GLN A 68 -3.47 1.04 -5.13
CA GLN A 68 -2.10 1.09 -4.61
C GLN A 68 -2.05 1.72 -3.22
N THR A 69 -2.71 2.85 -3.01
CA THR A 69 -2.73 3.49 -1.69
C THR A 69 -3.39 2.62 -0.63
N LEU A 70 -4.44 1.87 -0.97
CA LEU A 70 -5.10 0.94 -0.06
C LEU A 70 -4.19 -0.23 0.29
N ALA A 71 -3.47 -0.80 -0.69
CA ALA A 71 -2.50 -1.86 -0.44
C ALA A 71 -1.38 -1.39 0.50
N ASP A 72 -0.82 -0.19 0.25
CA ASP A 72 0.23 0.40 1.08
C ASP A 72 -0.25 0.70 2.50
N LEU A 73 -1.46 1.23 2.65
CA LEU A 73 -2.06 1.50 3.96
C LEU A 73 -2.34 0.21 4.73
N ASN A 74 -2.89 -0.81 4.08
CA ASN A 74 -3.11 -2.11 4.70
C ASN A 74 -1.80 -2.77 5.15
N ALA A 75 -0.74 -2.68 4.33
CA ALA A 75 0.58 -3.18 4.72
C ALA A 75 1.15 -2.43 5.94
N LYS A 76 0.99 -1.10 6.01
CA LYS A 76 1.38 -0.30 7.18
C LYS A 76 0.57 -0.67 8.42
N ILE A 77 -0.74 -0.83 8.29
CA ILE A 77 -1.63 -1.21 9.40
C ILE A 77 -1.22 -2.58 9.94
N ALA A 78 -1.06 -3.59 9.08
CA ALA A 78 -0.61 -4.92 9.49
C ALA A 78 0.77 -4.88 10.17
N GLY A 79 1.68 -4.04 9.66
CA GLY A 79 2.98 -3.79 10.29
C GLY A 79 2.87 -3.22 11.70
N TYR A 80 2.04 -2.18 11.89
CA TYR A 80 1.80 -1.58 13.21
C TYR A 80 1.08 -2.52 14.18
N GLU A 81 0.08 -3.27 13.71
CA GLU A 81 -0.63 -4.26 14.51
C GLU A 81 0.32 -5.35 15.01
N THR A 82 1.19 -5.86 14.14
CA THR A 82 2.20 -6.86 14.49
C THR A 82 3.24 -6.29 15.47
N ALA A 83 3.72 -5.06 15.24
CA ALA A 83 4.65 -4.40 16.15
C ALA A 83 4.02 -4.22 17.55
N ASN A 84 2.78 -3.74 17.62
CA ASN A 84 2.06 -3.59 18.89
C ASN A 84 1.83 -4.93 19.61
N LEU A 85 1.54 -6.00 18.86
CA LEU A 85 1.45 -7.37 19.40
C LEU A 85 2.78 -7.81 20.01
N ARG A 86 3.89 -7.64 19.29
CA ARG A 86 5.24 -7.98 19.78
C ARG A 86 5.60 -7.19 21.04
N THR A 87 5.37 -5.88 21.05
CA THR A 87 5.61 -5.04 22.24
C THR A 87 4.81 -5.53 23.44
N ARG A 88 3.51 -5.82 23.26
CA ARG A 88 2.65 -6.30 24.35
C ARG A 88 3.15 -7.63 24.92
N ILE A 89 3.50 -8.57 24.04
CA ILE A 89 3.98 -9.90 24.43
C ILE A 89 5.36 -9.81 25.10
N ALA A 90 6.26 -8.97 24.59
CA ALA A 90 7.56 -8.73 25.22
C ALA A 90 7.40 -8.23 26.66
N LEU A 91 6.55 -7.23 26.88
CA LEU A 91 6.27 -6.68 28.21
C LEU A 91 5.63 -7.72 29.13
N GLN A 92 4.69 -8.54 28.63
CA GLN A 92 4.08 -9.63 29.40
C GLN A 92 5.09 -10.69 29.84
N ASN A 93 6.12 -10.94 29.04
CA ASN A 93 7.17 -11.93 29.32
C ASN A 93 8.40 -11.31 30.03
N GLY A 94 8.32 -10.06 30.47
CA GLY A 94 9.41 -9.38 31.19
C GLY A 94 10.62 -9.06 30.33
N LEU A 95 10.48 -9.02 29.00
CA LEU A 95 11.52 -8.61 28.09
C LEU A 95 11.58 -7.08 27.99
N PRO A 96 12.78 -6.48 27.97
CA PRO A 96 12.97 -5.07 27.64
C PRO A 96 12.29 -4.70 26.31
N PHE A 97 11.77 -3.47 26.23
CA PHE A 97 11.11 -2.93 25.02
C PHE A 97 11.97 -3.08 23.76
N ASP A 98 13.27 -2.81 23.86
CA ASP A 98 14.22 -2.92 22.75
C ASP A 98 14.32 -4.34 22.16
N LEU A 99 13.89 -5.38 22.90
CA LEU A 99 13.87 -6.75 22.42
C LEU A 99 12.53 -7.15 21.78
N ALA A 100 11.48 -6.32 21.91
CA ALA A 100 10.19 -6.59 21.29
C ALA A 100 10.29 -6.71 19.76
N ASP A 101 11.09 -5.84 19.13
CA ASP A 101 11.31 -5.85 17.68
C ASP A 101 12.03 -7.12 17.19
N ARG A 102 12.72 -7.84 18.10
CA ARG A 102 13.43 -9.08 17.78
C ARG A 102 12.54 -10.32 17.84
N LEU A 103 11.32 -10.21 18.37
CA LEU A 103 10.40 -11.33 18.44
C LEU A 103 9.91 -11.72 17.04
N VAL A 104 9.98 -13.01 16.74
CA VAL A 104 9.60 -13.55 15.43
C VAL A 104 8.33 -14.38 15.53
N GLY A 105 7.39 -14.13 14.62
CA GLY A 105 6.13 -14.87 14.53
C GLY A 105 5.11 -14.17 13.65
N SER A 106 4.20 -14.96 13.06
CA SER A 106 3.04 -14.50 12.30
C SER A 106 1.78 -14.35 13.14
N ASP A 107 1.70 -15.10 14.25
CA ASP A 107 0.51 -15.23 15.08
C ASP A 107 0.86 -15.04 16.57
N GLU A 108 -0.12 -14.63 17.38
CA GLU A 108 0.07 -14.33 18.82
C GLU A 108 0.75 -15.48 19.58
N GLU A 109 0.33 -16.72 19.34
CA GLU A 109 0.92 -17.91 19.97
C GLU A 109 2.40 -18.09 19.60
N SER A 110 2.75 -17.86 18.33
CA SER A 110 4.13 -18.00 17.85
C SER A 110 5.05 -16.93 18.45
N ILE A 111 4.57 -15.68 18.53
CA ILE A 111 5.30 -14.57 19.13
C ILE A 111 5.47 -14.79 20.64
N LYS A 112 4.45 -15.35 21.31
CA LYS A 112 4.52 -15.68 22.73
C LYS A 112 5.54 -16.78 23.02
N ALA A 113 5.53 -17.86 22.24
CA ALA A 113 6.50 -18.95 22.39
C ALA A 113 7.95 -18.46 22.18
N ASP A 114 8.16 -17.56 21.22
CA ASP A 114 9.47 -16.95 20.99
C ASP A 114 9.88 -16.02 22.14
N ALA A 115 8.94 -15.21 22.66
CA ALA A 115 9.19 -14.35 23.81
C ALA A 115 9.56 -15.14 25.07
N GLU A 116 8.88 -16.26 25.34
CA GLU A 116 9.20 -17.14 26.46
C GLU A 116 10.63 -17.73 26.33
N ARG A 117 11.01 -18.18 25.12
CA ARG A 117 12.36 -18.69 24.85
C ARG A 117 13.43 -17.62 25.06
N LEU A 118 13.17 -16.42 24.55
CA LEU A 118 14.11 -15.30 24.64
C LEU A 118 14.23 -14.82 26.09
N ALA A 119 13.11 -14.74 26.82
CA ALA A 119 13.09 -14.42 28.25
C ALA A 119 13.89 -15.43 29.08
N ALA A 120 13.80 -16.72 28.77
CA ALA A 120 14.60 -17.76 29.43
C ALA A 120 16.11 -17.59 29.22
N PHE A 121 16.53 -16.95 28.13
CA PHE A 121 17.94 -16.67 27.85
C PHE A 121 18.41 -15.36 28.52
N VAL A 122 17.61 -14.30 28.46
CA VAL A 122 17.91 -12.97 29.03
C VAL A 122 17.80 -12.97 30.57
N GLY A 123 16.87 -13.76 31.12
CA GLY A 123 16.66 -13.91 32.56
C GLY A 123 17.76 -14.66 33.30
N LYS A 124 18.71 -15.30 32.60
CA LYS A 124 19.95 -15.81 33.20
C LYS A 124 20.91 -14.66 33.47
N GLN A 125 20.56 -13.79 34.40
CA GLN A 125 21.50 -12.91 35.05
C GLN A 125 22.57 -13.81 35.69
N THR A 126 23.81 -13.72 35.19
CA THR A 126 24.96 -14.30 35.89
C THR A 126 24.89 -13.84 37.35
N PRO A 127 24.99 -14.75 38.34
CA PRO A 127 24.99 -14.33 39.74
C PRO A 127 26.04 -13.22 39.90
N PRO A 128 25.71 -12.14 40.64
CA PRO A 128 26.66 -11.05 40.82
C PRO A 128 27.98 -11.67 41.30
N PRO A 129 29.12 -11.31 40.68
CA PRO A 129 30.40 -11.86 41.07
C PRO A 129 30.56 -11.67 42.59
N PRO A 130 31.12 -12.66 43.31
CA PRO A 130 31.31 -12.55 44.74
C PRO A 130 32.04 -11.25 45.03
N LEU A 131 31.55 -10.50 46.02
CA LEU A 131 32.18 -9.26 46.44
C LEU A 131 33.66 -9.55 46.73
N LYS A 132 34.55 -8.71 46.19
CA LYS A 132 35.98 -8.79 46.51
C LYS A 132 36.11 -8.73 48.03
N SER A 133 36.75 -9.74 48.63
CA SER A 133 37.05 -9.70 50.06
C SER A 133 37.91 -8.46 50.35
N ALA A 134 37.45 -7.62 51.27
CA ALA A 134 38.19 -6.48 51.80
C ALA A 134 39.07 -6.87 52.99
N GLU A 135 39.03 -8.14 53.40
CA GLU A 135 39.91 -8.64 54.44
C GLU A 135 41.33 -8.83 53.87
N PRO A 136 42.37 -8.28 54.51
CA PRO A 136 43.74 -8.64 54.15
C PRO A 136 43.87 -10.17 54.29
N PRO A 137 44.56 -10.85 53.36
CA PRO A 137 44.76 -12.28 53.48
C PRO A 137 45.48 -12.56 54.79
N ILE A 138 44.77 -13.16 55.75
CA ILE A 138 45.39 -13.74 56.93
C ILE A 138 46.18 -14.91 56.39
N GLY A 139 47.47 -14.70 56.11
CA GLY A 139 48.34 -15.75 55.58
C GLY A 139 48.28 -16.95 56.51
N GLU A 140 47.81 -18.09 56.03
CA GLU A 140 47.84 -19.31 56.82
C GLU A 140 49.30 -19.71 57.04
N GLY A 141 49.75 -19.65 58.29
CA GLY A 141 51.08 -20.05 58.67
C GLY A 141 51.67 -19.22 59.80
N LYS A 142 52.88 -19.63 60.20
CA LYS A 142 53.64 -19.04 61.31
C LYS A 142 53.81 -17.52 61.17
N ASP A 143 53.87 -17.01 59.96
CA ASP A 143 54.08 -15.59 59.66
C ASP A 143 52.91 -14.68 60.09
N ALA A 144 51.67 -15.17 60.06
CA ALA A 144 50.53 -14.41 60.59
C ALA A 144 50.55 -14.36 62.13
N ALA A 145 50.91 -15.47 62.77
CA ALA A 145 51.07 -15.50 64.23
C ALA A 145 52.24 -14.60 64.70
N TYR A 146 53.35 -14.54 63.95
CA TYR A 146 54.46 -13.64 64.26
C TYR A 146 54.09 -12.17 64.09
N LYS A 147 53.27 -11.81 63.08
CA LYS A 147 52.77 -10.43 62.93
C LYS A 147 51.90 -10.01 64.12
N SER A 148 50.99 -10.86 64.57
CA SER A 148 50.15 -10.57 65.75
C SER A 148 50.97 -10.40 67.03
N LEU A 149 52.06 -11.17 67.18
CA LEU A 149 52.95 -11.07 68.33
C LEU A 149 53.76 -9.76 68.31
N LEU A 150 54.24 -9.33 67.14
CA LEU A 150 54.97 -8.07 66.96
C LEU A 150 54.06 -6.84 67.16
N GLU A 151 52.81 -6.89 66.71
CA GLU A 151 51.83 -5.82 66.99
C GLU A 151 51.58 -5.68 68.49
N ASN A 152 51.42 -6.77 69.21
CA ASN A 152 51.19 -6.74 70.66
C ASN A 152 52.44 -6.25 71.44
N LEU A 153 53.65 -6.50 70.95
CA LEU A 153 54.89 -5.99 71.54
C LEU A 153 55.06 -4.47 71.34
N ASN A 154 54.57 -3.91 70.24
CA ASN A 154 54.60 -2.46 69.98
C ASN A 154 53.55 -1.67 70.78
N LEU A 155 52.57 -2.34 71.40
CA LEU A 155 51.53 -1.72 72.22
C LEU A 155 51.89 -1.60 73.71
N GLU A 156 52.90 -2.34 74.19
CA GLU A 156 53.35 -2.30 75.60
C GLU A 156 54.50 -1.31 75.86
N GLY A 157 54.76 -0.39 74.93
CA GLY A 157 55.87 0.57 75.00
C GLY A 157 55.44 2.04 74.92
N GLU A 158 54.54 2.49 75.79
CA GLU A 158 54.42 3.88 76.26
C GLU A 158 54.31 3.94 77.79
#